data_AF-A0A094QH28-F1
#
_entry.id   AF-A0A094QH28-F1
#
_cell.length_a   1.000
_cell.length_b   1.000
_cell.length_c   1.000
_cell.angle_alpha   90.00
_cell.angle_beta   90.00
_cell.angle_gamma   90.00
#
_symmetry.space_group_name_H-M   'P 1'
#
loop_
_entity.id
_entity.type
_entity.pdbx_description
1 polymer ?
#
loop_
_entity_poly.entity_id
_entity_poly.type
_entity_poly.pdbx_seq_one_letter_code
_entity_poly.pdbx_strand_id
1 'polypeptide(L)'
;MSKETTEVLDNEVEAEASTGTKKAPKTIARLEEEGDIAADYLEGLLDIADLDGDIDIDVENDRASLAIVGGKLRHLVGQEGEVLDAIQELTRLAVQTSTGDRSRLMLDIDGFRAGRRKELTALAEKMA
;
A
#
# COMPACT_ATOMS: atom_id res chain seq x y z
N MET A 1 -50.89 -1.28 -18.98
CA MET A 1 -49.51 -0.94 -19.40
C MET A 1 -49.21 0.41 -18.77
N SER A 2 -48.37 0.62 -17.77
CA SER A 2 -47.64 -0.21 -16.82
C SER A 2 -47.44 0.70 -15.61
N LYS A 3 -47.48 0.12 -14.41
CA LYS A 3 -47.11 0.83 -13.18
C LYS A 3 -45.60 1.07 -13.22
N GLU A 4 -45.14 2.24 -12.79
CA GLU A 4 -43.86 2.33 -12.07
C GLU A 4 -43.96 3.41 -10.99
N THR A 5 -44.29 2.91 -9.80
CA THR A 5 -44.16 3.48 -8.47
C THR A 5 -42.66 3.75 -8.21
N THR A 6 -42.26 4.98 -7.87
CA THR A 6 -41.72 5.41 -6.56
C THR A 6 -40.62 4.47 -6.02
N GLU A 7 -39.41 4.93 -5.71
CA GLU A 7 -39.07 5.50 -4.38
C GLU A 7 -37.73 6.24 -4.36
N VAL A 8 -37.67 7.20 -3.45
CA VAL A 8 -36.67 8.23 -3.26
C VAL A 8 -35.90 7.91 -1.96
N LEU A 9 -34.64 8.34 -1.89
CA LEU A 9 -33.79 8.49 -0.68
C LEU A 9 -33.24 7.14 -0.15
N ASP A 10 -32.05 7.02 0.44
CA ASP A 10 -31.47 7.87 1.48
C ASP A 10 -29.94 7.96 1.39
N ASN A 11 -29.43 9.17 1.62
CA ASN A 11 -28.04 9.45 1.91
C ASN A 11 -27.91 9.48 3.44
N GLU A 12 -27.53 8.36 4.03
CA GLU A 12 -27.20 8.29 5.46
C GLU A 12 -25.68 8.33 5.63
N VAL A 13 -25.21 9.46 6.14
CA VAL A 13 -23.85 9.62 6.66
C VAL A 13 -23.91 9.19 8.12
N GLU A 14 -23.59 7.93 8.39
CA GLU A 14 -23.43 7.43 9.76
C GLU A 14 -21.95 7.25 10.09
N ALA A 15 -21.47 8.10 11.00
CA ALA A 15 -20.22 7.93 11.68
C ALA A 15 -20.38 6.84 12.75
N GLU A 16 -19.92 5.63 12.46
CA GLU A 16 -19.77 4.58 13.46
C GLU A 16 -18.33 4.08 13.56
N ALA A 17 -17.73 4.32 14.73
CA ALA A 17 -16.59 3.57 15.20
C ALA A 17 -17.08 2.23 15.77
N SER A 18 -16.78 1.10 15.13
CA SER A 18 -16.60 -0.21 15.79
C SER A 18 -16.29 -1.34 14.81
N THR A 19 -15.37 -2.22 15.24
CA THR A 19 -15.27 -3.67 14.95
C THR A 19 -15.01 -4.15 13.52
N GLY A 20 -13.85 -4.81 13.36
CA GLY A 20 -13.41 -5.44 12.13
C GLY A 20 -14.30 -6.59 11.69
N THR A 21 -15.27 -6.30 10.83
CA THR A 21 -15.81 -7.24 9.86
C THR A 21 -14.79 -7.38 8.73
N LYS A 22 -14.33 -8.61 8.45
CA LYS A 22 -13.49 -8.89 7.28
C LYS A 22 -14.27 -8.49 6.04
N LYS A 23 -13.94 -7.33 5.46
CA LYS A 23 -14.43 -6.88 4.15
C LYS A 23 -14.18 -8.02 3.14
N ALA A 24 -15.13 -8.28 2.25
CA ALA A 24 -14.98 -9.28 1.20
C ALA A 24 -13.65 -9.03 0.44
N PRO A 25 -12.96 -10.10 -0.02
CA PRO A 25 -11.70 -9.94 -0.75
C PRO A 25 -11.88 -8.98 -1.93
N LYS A 26 -10.94 -8.05 -2.09
CA LYS A 26 -10.96 -7.10 -3.20
C LYS A 26 -10.74 -7.87 -4.52
N THR A 27 -11.36 -7.40 -5.58
CA THR A 27 -11.12 -7.96 -6.92
C THR A 27 -9.70 -7.63 -7.36
N ILE A 28 -9.11 -8.47 -8.22
CA ILE A 28 -7.76 -8.24 -8.77
C ILE A 28 -7.67 -6.86 -9.44
N ALA A 29 -8.68 -6.49 -10.24
CA ALA A 29 -8.73 -5.17 -10.88
C ALA A 29 -8.66 -3.99 -9.90
N ARG A 30 -9.21 -4.13 -8.68
CA ARG A 30 -9.08 -3.08 -7.65
C ARG A 30 -7.69 -3.06 -7.03
N LEU A 31 -7.05 -4.20 -6.90
CA LEU A 31 -5.67 -4.28 -6.38
C LEU A 31 -4.67 -3.72 -7.39
N GLU A 32 -4.91 -3.93 -8.69
CA GLU A 32 -4.16 -3.31 -9.79
C GLU A 32 -4.35 -1.78 -9.76
N GLU A 33 -5.59 -1.29 -9.68
CA GLU A 33 -5.88 0.15 -9.54
C GLU A 33 -5.21 0.78 -8.31
N GLU A 34 -5.21 0.09 -7.16
CA GLU A 34 -4.47 0.55 -5.97
C GLU A 34 -2.95 0.59 -6.19
N GLY A 35 -2.42 -0.37 -6.95
CA GLY A 35 -1.01 -0.43 -7.35
C GLY A 35 -0.63 0.75 -8.23
N ASP A 36 -1.43 1.05 -9.25
CA ASP A 36 -1.20 2.16 -10.17
C ASP A 36 -1.18 3.51 -9.43
N ILE A 37 -2.19 3.77 -8.59
CA ILE A 37 -2.25 5.02 -7.80
C ILE A 37 -1.06 5.12 -6.84
N ALA A 38 -0.65 4.01 -6.24
CA ALA A 38 0.50 3.97 -5.36
C ALA A 38 1.81 4.25 -6.11
N ALA A 39 1.95 3.69 -7.32
CA ALA A 39 3.10 3.91 -8.17
C ALA A 39 3.18 5.36 -8.62
N ASP A 40 2.08 5.98 -9.05
CA ASP A 40 2.04 7.41 -9.40
C ASP A 40 2.52 8.30 -8.24
N TYR A 41 2.09 8.00 -7.01
CA TYR A 41 2.52 8.73 -5.83
C TYR A 41 4.02 8.59 -5.57
N LEU A 42 4.56 7.37 -5.70
CA LEU A 42 5.97 7.07 -5.48
C LEU A 42 6.85 7.63 -6.60
N GLU A 43 6.42 7.56 -7.85
CA GLU A 43 7.11 8.15 -9.00
C GLU A 43 7.22 9.67 -8.81
N GLY A 44 6.14 10.34 -8.42
CA GLY A 44 6.17 11.77 -8.08
C GLY A 44 7.12 12.09 -6.92
N LEU A 45 7.21 11.22 -5.91
CA LEU A 45 8.17 11.38 -4.82
C LEU A 45 9.62 11.24 -5.32
N LEU A 46 9.91 10.24 -6.15
CA LEU A 46 11.25 9.99 -6.69
C LEU A 46 11.70 11.15 -7.60
N ASP A 47 10.82 11.67 -8.45
CA ASP A 47 11.09 12.82 -9.31
C ASP A 47 11.42 14.08 -8.49
N ILE A 48 10.60 14.40 -7.48
CA ILE A 48 10.84 15.55 -6.58
C ILE A 48 12.17 15.41 -5.84
N ALA A 49 12.54 14.19 -5.47
CA ALA A 49 13.75 13.90 -4.72
C ALA A 49 15.00 13.75 -5.60
N ASP A 50 14.87 13.82 -6.93
CA ASP A 50 15.95 13.57 -7.91
C ASP A 50 16.61 12.20 -7.68
N LEU A 51 15.78 11.15 -7.59
CA LEU A 51 16.21 9.78 -7.29
C LEU A 51 15.91 8.85 -8.44
N ASP A 52 16.94 8.14 -8.89
CA ASP A 52 16.79 7.00 -9.77
C ASP A 52 16.17 5.83 -9.00
N GLY A 53 15.10 5.24 -9.53
CA GLY A 53 14.48 4.03 -9.01
C GLY A 53 13.37 3.56 -9.94
N ASP A 54 13.39 2.27 -10.27
CA ASP A 54 12.34 1.63 -11.07
C ASP A 54 11.29 1.05 -10.11
N ILE A 55 10.01 1.23 -10.44
CA ILE A 55 8.89 0.75 -9.62
C ILE A 55 8.28 -0.48 -10.30
N ASP A 56 8.29 -1.60 -9.60
CA ASP A 56 7.58 -2.82 -9.97
C ASP A 56 6.29 -2.94 -9.16
N ILE A 57 5.19 -3.30 -9.84
CA ILE A 57 3.86 -3.50 -9.25
C ILE A 57 3.48 -4.97 -9.38
N ASP A 58 2.99 -5.58 -8.30
CA ASP A 58 2.45 -6.94 -8.28
C ASP A 58 1.23 -7.05 -7.36
N VAL A 59 0.49 -8.15 -7.48
CA VAL A 59 -0.63 -8.52 -6.61
C VAL A 59 -0.31 -9.83 -5.91
N GLU A 60 -0.01 -9.75 -4.62
CA GLU A 60 0.35 -10.90 -3.80
C GLU A 60 -0.50 -10.96 -2.53
N ASN A 61 -0.97 -12.15 -2.15
CA ASN A 61 -1.67 -12.37 -0.87
C ASN A 61 -2.87 -11.43 -0.64
N ASP A 62 -3.70 -11.21 -1.67
CA ASP A 62 -4.87 -10.32 -1.64
C ASP A 62 -4.54 -8.85 -1.30
N ARG A 63 -3.35 -8.38 -1.69
CA ARG A 63 -2.92 -6.98 -1.58
C ARG A 63 -2.04 -6.58 -2.76
N ALA A 64 -2.03 -5.28 -3.06
CA ALA A 64 -1.02 -4.70 -3.92
C ALA A 64 0.37 -4.78 -3.25
N SER A 65 1.40 -5.05 -4.02
CA SER A 65 2.80 -5.05 -3.60
C SER A 65 3.59 -4.20 -4.56
N LEU A 66 4.42 -3.29 -4.03
CA LEU A 66 5.28 -2.44 -4.81
C LEU A 66 6.73 -2.64 -4.36
N ALA A 67 7.64 -2.68 -5.33
CA ALA A 67 9.07 -2.72 -5.08
C ALA A 67 9.74 -1.58 -5.83
N ILE A 68 10.58 -0.81 -5.13
CA ILE A 68 11.48 0.17 -5.77
C ILE A 68 12.87 -0.45 -5.83
N VAL A 69 13.42 -0.55 -7.03
CA VAL A 69 14.71 -1.18 -7.30
C VAL A 69 15.60 -0.27 -8.13
N GLY A 70 16.91 -0.37 -7.89
CA GLY A 70 17.90 0.36 -8.68
C GLY A 70 18.12 1.79 -8.18
N GLY A 71 19.30 2.34 -8.48
CA GLY A 71 19.69 3.67 -8.02
C GLY A 71 20.27 3.70 -6.59
N LYS A 72 20.19 4.88 -5.94
CA LYS A 72 20.81 5.16 -4.64
C LYS A 72 19.78 5.25 -3.51
N LEU A 73 18.94 4.23 -3.33
CA LEU A 73 17.74 4.29 -2.49
C LEU A 73 17.95 4.08 -0.99
N ARG A 74 19.20 3.91 -0.52
CA ARG A 74 19.50 3.61 0.90
C ARG A 74 18.90 4.59 1.90
N HIS A 75 18.72 5.85 1.51
CA HIS A 75 18.15 6.89 2.36
C HIS A 75 16.61 6.79 2.45
N LEU A 76 15.94 6.22 1.44
CA LEU A 76 14.51 5.90 1.49
C LEU A 76 14.20 4.71 2.39
N VAL A 77 15.20 3.86 2.68
CA VAL A 77 15.07 2.82 3.70
C VAL A 77 15.14 3.42 5.10
N GLY A 78 16.12 4.31 5.35
CA GLY A 78 16.35 4.91 6.66
C GLY A 78 16.97 3.95 7.68
N GLN A 79 17.07 4.38 8.94
CA GLN A 79 17.61 3.53 10.00
C GLN A 79 16.60 2.41 10.32
N GLU A 80 17.06 1.16 10.23
CA GLU A 80 16.22 -0.03 10.49
C GLU A 80 14.91 -0.12 9.68
N GLY A 81 14.75 0.67 8.61
CA GLY A 81 13.53 0.69 7.79
C GLY A 81 12.52 1.77 8.16
N GLU A 82 12.84 2.69 9.07
CA GLU A 82 11.88 3.70 9.56
C GLU A 82 11.33 4.60 8.44
N VAL A 83 12.15 4.97 7.46
CA VAL A 83 11.75 5.85 6.35
C VAL A 83 10.92 5.05 5.36
N LEU A 84 11.29 3.80 5.08
CA LEU A 84 10.51 2.89 4.24
C LEU A 84 9.09 2.71 4.80
N ASP A 85 8.98 2.48 6.11
CA ASP A 85 7.68 2.31 6.76
C ASP A 85 6.88 3.63 6.72
N ALA A 86 7.51 4.79 6.93
CA ALA A 86 6.84 6.08 6.80
C ALA A 86 6.32 6.34 5.39
N ILE A 87 7.15 6.09 4.36
CA ILE A 87 6.76 6.23 2.95
C ILE A 87 5.58 5.30 2.65
N GLN A 88 5.62 4.05 3.11
CA GLN A 88 4.52 3.11 2.91
C GLN A 88 3.20 3.63 3.48
N GLU A 89 3.21 4.20 4.69
CA GLU A 89 1.98 4.75 5.29
C GLU A 89 1.48 6.00 4.55
N LEU A 90 2.39 6.84 4.04
CA LEU A 90 2.01 7.97 3.20
C LEU A 90 1.39 7.52 1.88
N THR A 91 1.97 6.51 1.23
CA THR A 91 1.41 5.92 0.00
C THR A 91 0.04 5.29 0.27
N ARG A 92 -0.14 4.58 1.39
CA ARG A 92 -1.46 4.05 1.80
C ARG A 92 -2.48 5.15 1.99
N LEU A 93 -2.08 6.28 2.57
CA LEU A 93 -2.95 7.44 2.74
C LEU A 93 -3.32 8.07 1.39
N ALA A 94 -2.37 8.17 0.46
CA ALA A 94 -2.61 8.65 -0.90
C ALA A 94 -3.64 7.76 -1.62
N VAL A 95 -3.44 6.44 -1.61
CA VAL A 95 -4.39 5.48 -2.19
C VAL A 95 -5.76 5.56 -1.52
N GLN A 96 -5.82 5.66 -0.19
CA GLN A 96 -7.08 5.82 0.53
C GLN A 96 -7.80 7.11 0.14
N THR A 97 -7.07 8.20 -0.04
CA THR A 97 -7.64 9.49 -0.43
C THR A 97 -8.24 9.43 -1.84
N SER A 98 -7.61 8.70 -2.76
CA SER A 98 -8.09 8.55 -4.13
C SER A 98 -9.24 7.54 -4.27
N THR A 99 -9.17 6.41 -3.56
CA THR A 99 -10.14 5.29 -3.72
C THR A 99 -11.26 5.28 -2.68
N GLY A 100 -11.11 6.05 -1.58
CA GLY A 100 -11.99 6.03 -0.41
C GLY A 100 -11.78 4.81 0.50
N ASP A 101 -11.03 3.80 0.05
CA ASP A 101 -10.84 2.54 0.75
C ASP A 101 -9.44 2.44 1.36
N ARG A 102 -9.35 1.97 2.61
CA ARG A 102 -8.05 1.65 3.21
C ARG A 102 -7.33 0.60 2.36
N SER A 103 -6.11 0.91 1.96
CA SER A 103 -5.25 -0.04 1.24
C SER A 103 -4.45 -0.90 2.21
N ARG A 104 -4.24 -2.16 1.82
CA ARG A 104 -3.34 -3.10 2.49
C ARG A 104 -2.01 -3.24 1.74
N LEU A 105 -1.70 -2.29 0.85
CA LEU A 105 -0.50 -2.33 0.02
C LEU A 105 0.76 -2.53 0.85
N MET A 106 1.76 -3.19 0.30
CA MET A 106 3.10 -3.26 0.87
C MET A 106 4.10 -2.60 -0.05
N LEU A 107 5.07 -1.93 0.55
CA LEU A 107 6.23 -1.37 -0.13
C LEU A 107 7.49 -2.09 0.34
N ASP A 108 8.37 -2.41 -0.61
CA ASP A 108 9.74 -2.82 -0.36
C ASP A 108 10.71 -1.98 -1.20
N ILE A 109 11.91 -1.75 -0.67
CA ILE A 109 12.95 -0.98 -1.33
C ILE A 109 14.23 -1.79 -1.28
N ASP A 110 14.83 -2.08 -2.43
CA ASP A 110 16.09 -2.83 -2.58
C ASP A 110 16.13 -4.15 -1.76
N GLY A 111 15.00 -4.85 -1.63
CA GLY A 111 14.95 -6.11 -0.90
C GLY A 111 15.15 -5.99 0.62
N PHE A 112 15.04 -4.79 1.19
CA PHE A 112 15.34 -4.50 2.58
C PHE A 112 14.59 -5.45 3.54
N ARG A 113 13.29 -5.68 3.31
CA ARG A 113 12.48 -6.54 4.19
C ARG A 113 12.97 -7.99 4.19
N ALA A 114 13.49 -8.49 3.06
CA ALA A 114 14.10 -9.82 3.00
C ALA A 114 15.43 -9.87 3.75
N GLY A 115 16.26 -8.83 3.64
CA GLY A 115 17.50 -8.67 4.40
C GLY A 115 17.24 -8.64 5.92
N ARG A 116 16.33 -7.79 6.36
CA ARG A 116 15.97 -7.64 7.78
C ARG A 116 15.44 -8.94 8.38
N ARG A 117 14.63 -9.71 7.64
CA ARG A 117 14.18 -11.05 8.09
C ARG A 117 15.35 -11.98 8.35
N LYS A 118 16.32 -12.07 7.42
CA LYS A 118 17.51 -12.93 7.58
C LYS A 118 18.34 -12.54 8.79
N GLU A 119 18.56 -11.24 9.00
CA GLU A 119 19.29 -10.72 10.16
C GLU A 119 18.62 -11.10 11.48
N LEU A 120 17.30 -10.89 11.57
CA LEU A 120 16.53 -11.21 12.77
C LEU A 120 16.47 -12.72 13.05
N THR A 121 16.33 -13.55 12.01
CA THR A 121 16.40 -15.01 12.17
C THR A 121 17.76 -15.46 12.69
N ALA A 122 18.86 -14.94 12.11
CA ALA A 122 20.21 -15.28 12.56
C ALA A 122 20.48 -14.80 13.99
N LEU A 123 19.90 -13.68 14.41
CA LEU A 123 19.98 -13.21 15.79
C LEU A 123 19.22 -14.15 16.74
N ALA A 124 18.01 -14.57 16.37
CA ALA A 124 17.22 -15.51 17.14
C ALA A 124 17.93 -16.86 17.32
N GLU A 125 18.55 -17.38 16.27
CA GLU A 125 19.32 -18.63 16.32
C GLU A 125 20.55 -18.55 17.24
N LYS A 126 21.21 -17.38 17.31
CA LYS A 126 22.36 -17.18 18.21
C LYS A 126 21.98 -17.06 19.68
N MET A 127 20.73 -16.70 19.96
CA MET A 127 20.21 -16.51 21.32
C MET A 127 19.51 -17.77 21.88
N ALA A 128 19.28 -18.78 21.03
CA ALA A 128 18.70 -20.08 21.39
C ALA A 128 19.76 -21.06 21.92
#